data_AF-A0A6A6I4H5-F1
#
_entry.id   AF-A0A6A6I4H5-F1
#
_cell.length_a   1.000
_cell.length_b   1.000
_cell.length_c   1.000
_cell.angle_alpha   90.00
_cell.angle_beta   90.00
_cell.angle_gamma   90.00
#
_symmetry.space_group_name_H-M   'P 1'
#
loop_
_entity.id
_entity.type
_entity.pdbx_description
1 polymer ?
#
loop_
_entity_poly.entity_id
_entity_poly.type
_entity_poly.pdbx_seq_one_letter_code
_entity_poly.pdbx_strand_id
1 'polypeptide(L)'
;MAFEEKPLSTTIDWENVEKNRVRMIYGQGQAVYWRGCNVTVYEKDSEGNDQTRMLVSMPNGEGLIQPGDKLYVTHGQVTEKVTES
;
A
#
# COMPACT_ATOMS: atom_id res chain seq x y z
N MET A 1 10.56 11.05 -1.17
CA MET A 1 10.08 11.05 0.23
C MET A 1 9.80 9.61 0.59
N ALA A 2 10.05 9.22 1.84
CA ALA A 2 9.70 7.88 2.28
C ALA A 2 8.17 7.69 2.25
N PHE A 3 7.73 6.46 1.96
CA PHE A 3 6.33 6.10 2.02
C PHE A 3 5.78 6.25 3.43
N GLU A 4 4.64 6.94 3.55
CA GLU A 4 3.95 7.17 4.81
C GLU A 4 2.62 6.41 4.84
N GLU A 5 2.58 5.33 5.62
CA GLU A 5 1.36 4.60 5.93
C GLU A 5 0.52 5.29 7.01
N LYS A 6 -0.80 5.19 6.87
CA LYS A 6 -1.78 5.72 7.82
C LYS A 6 -2.76 4.62 8.22
N PRO A 7 -3.31 4.65 9.44
CA PRO A 7 -4.46 3.82 9.78
C PRO A 7 -5.59 4.03 8.78
N LEU A 8 -6.28 2.96 8.40
CA LEU A 8 -7.39 3.03 7.45
C LEU A 8 -8.49 3.95 8.02
N SER A 9 -8.69 5.10 7.38
CA SER A 9 -9.69 6.10 7.77
C SER A 9 -10.81 6.23 6.74
N THR A 10 -10.50 5.86 5.49
CA THR A 10 -11.42 5.94 4.37
C THR A 10 -12.51 4.87 4.45
N THR A 11 -13.76 5.27 4.27
CA THR A 11 -14.88 4.33 4.09
C THR A 11 -14.74 3.65 2.73
N ILE A 12 -14.41 2.37 2.75
CA ILE A 12 -14.34 1.50 1.58
C ILE A 12 -15.43 0.42 1.74
N ASP A 13 -16.20 0.20 0.68
CA ASP A 13 -17.11 -0.94 0.60
C ASP A 13 -16.32 -2.21 0.32
N TRP A 14 -15.88 -2.87 1.39
CA TRP A 14 -15.07 -4.08 1.32
C TRP A 14 -15.84 -5.30 0.84
N GLU A 15 -17.18 -5.29 0.78
CA GLU A 15 -17.95 -6.45 0.32
C GLU A 15 -17.71 -6.69 -1.19
N ASN A 16 -17.43 -5.62 -1.92
CA ASN A 16 -17.17 -5.65 -3.36
C ASN A 16 -15.66 -5.67 -3.72
N VAL A 17 -14.77 -5.74 -2.73
CA VAL A 17 -13.32 -5.87 -2.96
C VAL A 17 -12.94 -7.35 -2.91
N GLU A 18 -12.36 -7.88 -3.99
CA GLU A 18 -11.93 -9.27 -3.99
C GLU A 18 -10.83 -9.53 -2.95
N LYS A 19 -10.85 -10.75 -2.37
CA LYS A 19 -9.79 -11.18 -1.48
C LYS A 19 -8.50 -11.39 -2.26
N ASN A 20 -7.45 -10.74 -1.78
CA ASN A 20 -6.09 -10.88 -2.28
C ASN A 20 -5.40 -12.08 -1.60
N ARG A 21 -4.68 -12.89 -2.39
CA ARG A 21 -3.69 -13.84 -1.85
C ARG A 21 -2.31 -13.21 -1.76
N VAL A 22 -1.76 -12.81 -2.90
CA VAL A 22 -0.48 -12.10 -3.03
C VAL A 22 -0.59 -11.14 -4.21
N ARG A 23 -0.16 -9.89 -4.02
CA ARG A 23 -0.12 -8.87 -5.07
C ARG A 23 1.08 -7.95 -4.89
N MET A 24 1.76 -7.63 -6.00
CA MET A 24 2.72 -6.54 -6.07
C MET A 24 2.03 -5.33 -6.70
N ILE A 25 2.03 -4.19 -6.02
CA ILE A 25 1.44 -2.93 -6.48
C ILE A 25 2.58 -1.97 -6.78
N TYR A 26 2.61 -1.43 -7.99
CA TYR A 26 3.63 -0.48 -8.43
C TYR A 26 3.09 0.94 -8.32
N GLY A 27 3.88 1.83 -7.74
CA GLY A 27 3.50 3.23 -7.57
C GLY A 27 3.40 4.00 -8.87
N GLN A 28 2.31 4.74 -9.01
CA GLN A 28 2.01 5.67 -10.10
C GLN A 28 1.34 6.95 -9.57
N GLY A 29 1.43 7.23 -8.25
CA GLY A 29 0.75 8.35 -7.61
C GLY A 29 -0.70 8.04 -7.18
N GLN A 30 -1.05 6.77 -7.06
CA GLN A 30 -2.37 6.31 -6.60
C GLN A 30 -2.42 6.07 -5.09
N ALA A 31 -3.59 6.31 -4.50
CA ALA A 31 -3.89 5.89 -3.15
C ALA A 31 -4.17 4.39 -3.12
N VAL A 32 -3.65 3.72 -2.09
CA VAL A 32 -3.84 2.29 -1.85
C VAL A 32 -4.41 2.08 -0.47
N TYR A 33 -5.41 1.22 -0.36
CA TYR A 33 -6.12 0.89 0.87
C TYR A 33 -6.08 -0.62 1.08
N TRP A 34 -5.77 -1.06 2.28
CA TRP A 34 -5.70 -2.48 2.61
C TRP A 34 -6.43 -2.81 3.92
N ARG A 35 -6.99 -4.02 3.98
CA ARG A 35 -7.68 -4.56 5.16
C ARG A 35 -7.32 -6.02 5.38
N GLY A 36 -6.85 -6.33 6.58
CA GLY A 36 -6.41 -7.67 6.97
C GLY A 36 -5.20 -8.16 6.17
N CYS A 37 -4.30 -7.26 5.76
CA CYS A 37 -3.14 -7.58 4.93
C CYS A 37 -1.83 -7.52 5.72
N ASN A 38 -0.85 -8.30 5.29
CA ASN A 38 0.56 -8.02 5.60
C ASN A 38 1.17 -7.25 4.42
N VAL A 39 1.81 -6.13 4.71
CA VAL A 39 2.35 -5.22 3.70
C VAL A 39 3.84 -5.03 3.91
N THR A 40 4.60 -5.20 2.82
CA THR A 40 6.02 -4.84 2.74
C THR A 40 6.20 -3.74 1.71
N VAL A 41 6.80 -2.63 2.10
CA VAL A 41 7.18 -1.50 1.26
C VAL A 41 8.54 -1.77 0.65
N TYR A 42 8.68 -1.49 -0.65
CA TYR A 42 9.95 -1.41 -1.36
C TYR A 42 10.08 0.03 -1.89
N GLU A 43 11.08 0.75 -1.42
CA GLU A 43 11.29 2.17 -1.74
C GLU A 43 12.78 2.45 -1.93
N LYS A 44 13.12 3.67 -2.37
CA LYS A 44 14.50 4.16 -2.39
C LYS A 44 14.71 5.15 -1.26
N ASP A 45 15.83 5.03 -0.54
CA ASP A 45 16.25 6.03 0.43
C ASP A 45 16.75 7.32 -0.24
N SER A 46 17.15 8.30 0.58
CA SER A 46 17.66 9.59 0.09
C SER A 46 18.94 9.50 -0.75
N GLU A 47 19.66 8.37 -0.68
CA GLU A 47 20.88 8.12 -1.45
C GLU A 47 20.59 7.29 -2.72
N GLY A 48 19.33 6.88 -2.92
CA GLY A 48 18.89 6.09 -4.07
C GLY A 48 19.06 4.58 -3.88
N ASN A 49 19.46 4.13 -2.69
CA ASN A 49 19.61 2.71 -2.39
C ASN A 49 18.24 2.08 -2.12
N ASP A 50 18.09 0.81 -2.50
CA ASP A 50 16.86 0.08 -2.25
C ASP A 50 16.71 -0.21 -0.75
N GLN A 51 15.55 0.13 -0.20
CA GLN A 51 15.13 -0.24 1.14
C GLN A 51 13.83 -1.02 1.13
N THR A 52 13.69 -1.90 2.12
CA THR A 52 12.47 -2.67 2.33
C THR A 52 12.04 -2.60 3.78
N ARG A 53 10.75 -2.37 4.01
CA ARG A 53 10.19 -2.24 5.35
C ARG A 53 8.85 -2.95 5.45
N MET A 54 8.69 -3.80 6.46
CA MET A 54 7.40 -4.43 6.77
C MET A 54 6.58 -3.51 7.66
N LEU A 55 5.30 -3.31 7.33
CA LEU A 55 4.36 -2.50 8.13
C LEU A 55 3.81 -3.32 9.31
N VAL A 56 4.68 -3.57 10.29
CA VAL A 56 4.33 -4.32 11.51
C VAL A 56 3.19 -3.61 12.23
N SER A 57 2.18 -4.38 12.67
CA SER A 57 1.01 -3.88 13.42
C SER A 57 0.08 -2.94 12.63
N MET A 58 0.17 -2.90 11.30
CA MET A 58 -0.78 -2.16 10.46
C MET A 58 -1.54 -3.08 9.49
N PRO A 59 -2.37 -4.01 10.01
CA PRO A 59 -3.13 -4.92 9.16
C PRO A 59 -4.21 -4.21 8.33
N ASN A 60 -4.63 -3.01 8.76
CA ASN A 60 -5.58 -2.15 8.05
C ASN A 60 -4.96 -0.77 7.92
N GLY A 61 -4.78 -0.29 6.70
CA GLY A 61 -4.12 0.97 6.46
C GLY A 61 -4.41 1.54 5.09
N GLU A 62 -3.89 2.74 4.87
CA GLU A 62 -3.94 3.48 3.62
C GLU A 62 -2.63 4.25 3.40
N GLY A 63 -2.30 4.51 2.14
CA GLY A 63 -1.11 5.27 1.79
C GLY A 63 -1.08 5.65 0.31
N LEU A 64 -0.37 6.72 -0.01
CA LEU A 64 -0.13 7.18 -1.39
C LEU A 64 1.18 6.58 -1.88
N ILE A 65 1.15 5.74 -2.93
CA ILE A 65 2.37 5.14 -3.47
C ILE A 65 2.90 6.01 -4.61
N GLN A 66 4.11 6.55 -4.44
CA GLN A 66 4.76 7.39 -5.44
C GLN A 66 5.39 6.56 -6.56
N PRO A 67 5.57 7.15 -7.76
CA PRO A 67 6.34 6.51 -8.83
C PRO A 67 7.72 6.03 -8.35
N GLY A 68 8.00 4.75 -8.55
CA GLY A 68 9.25 4.11 -8.13
C GLY A 68 9.11 3.20 -6.91
N ASP A 69 8.12 3.45 -6.06
CA ASP A 69 7.84 2.63 -4.88
C ASP A 69 6.96 1.42 -5.25
N LYS A 70 6.98 0.39 -4.39
CA LYS A 70 6.14 -0.80 -4.55
C LYS A 70 5.62 -1.27 -3.20
N LEU A 71 4.40 -1.81 -3.19
CA LEU A 71 3.89 -2.59 -2.07
C LEU A 71 3.76 -4.05 -2.46
N TYR A 72 4.35 -4.91 -1.65
CA TYR A 72 4.07 -6.34 -1.65
C TYR A 72 3.01 -6.62 -0.58
N VAL A 73 1.82 -6.97 -1.04
CA VAL A 73 0.63 -7.14 -0.19
C VAL A 73 0.23 -8.61 -0.20
N THR A 74 0.11 -9.21 0.97
CA THR A 74 -0.37 -10.59 1.12
C THR A 74 -1.62 -10.64 2.00
N HIS A 75 -2.47 -11.64 1.75
CA HIS A 75 -3.74 -11.85 2.44
C HIS A 75 -4.74 -10.69 2.27
N GLY A 76 -5.89 -10.82 2.94
CA GLY A 76 -6.86 -9.75 3.12
C GLY A 76 -7.49 -9.25 1.82
N GLN A 77 -7.72 -7.93 1.77
CA GLN A 77 -8.32 -7.22 0.65
C GLN A 77 -7.53 -5.94 0.41
N VAL A 78 -7.33 -5.58 -0.86
CA VAL A 78 -6.60 -4.37 -1.24
C VAL A 78 -7.26 -3.72 -2.45
N THR A 79 -7.34 -2.39 -2.45
CA THR A 79 -7.87 -1.62 -3.56
C THR A 79 -7.04 -0.36 -3.80
N GLU A 80 -7.08 0.14 -5.02
CA GLU A 80 -6.31 1.29 -5.49
C GLU A 80 -7.27 2.34 -6.06
N LYS A 81 -7.04 3.61 -5.77
CA LYS A 81 -7.76 4.73 -6.37
C LYS A 81 -6.77 5.70 -6.96
N VAL A 82 -6.94 6.02 -8.25
CA VAL A 82 -6.19 7.10 -8.87
C VAL A 82 -6.63 8.41 -8.22
N THR A 83 -5.66 9.17 -7.73
CA THR A 83 -5.92 10.51 -7.22
C THR A 83 -6.10 11.41 -8.44
N GLU A 84 -7.33 11.85 -8.73
CA GLU A 84 -7.56 12.87 -9.76
C GLU A 84 -7.05 14.22 -9.23
N SER A 85 -6.13 14.83 -9.98
CA SER A 85 -5.50 16.13 -9.68
C SER A 85 -6.41 17.31 -10.01
#